data_AF-A0A2N2J1I4-F1
#
_entry.id   AF-A0A2N2J1I4-F1
#
_cell.length_a   1.000
_cell.length_b   1.000
_cell.length_c   1.000
_cell.angle_alpha   90.00
_cell.angle_beta   90.00
_cell.angle_gamma   90.00
#
_symmetry.space_group_name_H-M   'P 1'
#
loop_
_entity.id
_entity.type
_entity.pdbx_description
1 polymer ?
#
loop_
_entity_poly.entity_id
_entity_poly.type
_entity_poly.pdbx_seq_one_letter_code
_entity_poly.pdbx_strand_id
1 'polypeptide(L)'
;MKRFSTFILSLLLLISFILQGCTSLPNQPYLLKQTSEATPLKMARYETPRLRVYTNGGLVASVVTGAVVVGVLGAGLGYLIHDAISIQSANPDVLDYGKLITDKFVERSKKEIPNWPAMAMQEAFAIENASIDNTSYTLTLKVGNVKINANSGLSVDATITMQDKEGKTVWEKGYWYDPVLFNRLTTFDALKADKYKKLNEELAFAADATVTDFINHFNNSKHPSP
;
A
#
# COMPACT_ATOMS: atom_id res chain seq x y z
N MET A 1 -50.35 17.62 -1.44
CA MET A 1 -49.25 17.42 -0.49
C MET A 1 -48.39 16.17 -0.78
N LYS A 2 -48.95 14.99 -1.13
CA LYS A 2 -48.15 13.77 -1.42
C LYS A 2 -47.11 13.91 -2.55
N ARG A 3 -47.41 14.67 -3.62
CA ARG A 3 -46.49 14.88 -4.76
C ARG A 3 -45.29 15.77 -4.47
N PHE A 4 -45.38 16.65 -3.47
CA PHE A 4 -44.27 17.54 -3.06
C PHE A 4 -43.25 16.78 -2.21
N SER A 5 -43.73 15.83 -1.40
CA SER A 5 -42.88 15.00 -0.54
C SER A 5 -41.99 14.03 -1.33
N THR A 6 -42.46 13.52 -2.46
CA THR A 6 -41.68 12.61 -3.34
C THR A 6 -40.56 13.33 -4.08
N PHE A 7 -40.75 14.61 -4.42
CA PHE A 7 -39.70 15.42 -5.07
C PHE A 7 -38.54 15.74 -4.12
N ILE A 8 -38.86 16.10 -2.87
CA ILE A 8 -37.85 16.40 -1.85
C ILE A 8 -37.03 15.14 -1.51
N LEU A 9 -37.68 13.97 -1.41
CA LEU A 9 -37.00 12.71 -1.14
C LEU A 9 -36.09 12.27 -2.31
N SER A 10 -36.53 12.47 -3.55
CA SER A 10 -35.70 12.22 -4.75
C SER A 10 -34.51 13.16 -4.85
N LEU A 11 -34.68 14.44 -4.47
CA LEU A 11 -33.59 15.42 -4.46
C LEU A 11 -32.56 15.11 -3.36
N LEU A 12 -33.02 14.67 -2.18
CA LEU A 12 -32.15 14.24 -1.08
C LEU A 12 -31.37 12.97 -1.42
N LEU A 13 -31.98 12.00 -2.11
CA LEU A 13 -31.29 10.81 -2.61
C LEU A 13 -30.24 11.16 -3.68
N LEU A 14 -30.54 12.10 -4.59
CA LEU A 14 -29.59 12.57 -5.60
C LEU A 14 -28.38 13.29 -4.96
N ILE A 15 -28.62 14.11 -3.92
CA ILE A 15 -27.58 14.77 -3.12
C ILE A 15 -26.73 13.74 -2.35
N SER A 16 -27.33 12.64 -1.90
CA SER A 16 -26.62 11.55 -1.21
C SER A 16 -25.61 10.84 -2.12
N PHE A 17 -25.93 10.67 -3.41
CA PHE A 17 -24.99 10.13 -4.40
C PHE A 17 -23.83 11.09 -4.71
N ILE A 18 -24.05 12.41 -4.65
CA ILE A 18 -23.01 13.41 -4.85
C ILE A 18 -22.08 13.49 -3.62
N LEU A 19 -22.62 13.30 -2.41
CA LEU A 19 -21.85 13.27 -1.15
C LEU A 19 -21.02 12.00 -0.93
N GLN A 20 -21.27 10.93 -1.69
CA GLN A 20 -20.41 9.73 -1.71
C GLN A 20 -19.20 9.88 -2.66
N GLY A 21 -19.07 11.03 -3.35
CA GLY A 21 -18.11 11.25 -4.44
C GLY A 21 -16.73 11.78 -4.05
N CYS A 22 -16.16 11.42 -2.90
CA CYS A 22 -14.74 11.68 -2.59
C CYS A 22 -14.04 10.46 -2.00
N THR A 23 -14.41 9.24 -2.41
CA THR A 23 -13.43 8.16 -2.38
C THR A 23 -12.40 8.49 -3.47
N SER A 24 -11.19 8.89 -3.06
CA SER A 24 -10.10 9.15 -3.98
C SER A 24 -9.92 7.92 -4.89
N LEU A 25 -10.12 8.13 -6.19
CA LEU A 25 -9.72 7.13 -7.17
C LEU A 25 -8.19 7.00 -7.06
N PRO A 26 -7.64 5.80 -6.84
CA PRO A 26 -6.20 5.63 -6.89
C PRO A 26 -5.67 6.11 -8.24
N ASN A 27 -4.48 6.70 -8.24
CA ASN A 27 -3.83 7.34 -9.41
C ASN A 27 -4.36 8.75 -9.74
N GLN A 28 -4.51 9.62 -8.73
CA GLN A 28 -4.82 11.03 -8.94
C GLN A 28 -3.60 11.78 -9.50
N PRO A 29 -3.77 12.62 -10.54
CA PRO A 29 -2.68 13.42 -11.09
C PRO A 29 -2.19 14.46 -10.07
N TYR A 30 -0.96 14.94 -10.25
CA TYR A 30 -0.39 15.96 -9.39
C TYR A 30 -1.01 17.32 -9.69
N LEU A 31 -1.60 17.96 -8.67
CA LEU A 31 -2.39 19.18 -8.85
C LEU A 31 -1.61 20.49 -8.69
N LEU A 32 -0.37 20.46 -8.17
CA LEU A 32 0.43 21.68 -7.98
C LEU A 32 1.18 22.05 -9.26
N LYS A 33 1.35 23.36 -9.50
CA LYS A 33 2.01 23.86 -10.71
C LYS A 33 3.50 23.57 -10.70
N GLN A 34 4.12 23.59 -9.51
CA GLN A 34 5.52 23.26 -9.31
C GLN A 34 5.70 22.41 -8.06
N THR A 35 6.73 21.56 -8.07
CA THR A 35 7.09 20.69 -6.94
C THR A 35 7.55 21.43 -5.70
N SER A 36 8.23 22.56 -5.88
CA SER A 36 8.72 23.41 -4.80
C SER A 36 7.60 23.99 -3.93
N GLU A 37 6.37 24.10 -4.47
CA GLU A 37 5.19 24.58 -3.74
C GLU A 37 4.82 23.68 -2.56
N ALA A 38 5.20 22.41 -2.61
CA ALA A 38 4.99 21.45 -1.53
C ALA A 38 5.94 21.65 -0.32
N THR A 39 6.58 22.82 -0.18
CA THR A 39 7.47 23.12 0.96
C THR A 39 6.67 23.74 2.12
N PRO A 40 6.87 23.29 3.37
CA PRO A 40 7.66 22.13 3.81
C PRO A 40 6.95 20.79 3.55
N LEU A 41 7.72 19.74 3.22
CA LEU A 41 7.22 18.39 2.93
C LEU A 41 7.66 17.39 4.01
N LYS A 42 6.69 16.65 4.55
CA LYS A 42 6.94 15.52 5.46
C LYS A 42 6.59 14.20 4.79
N MET A 43 7.28 13.14 5.21
CA MET A 43 6.96 11.77 4.83
C MET A 43 6.63 10.95 6.06
N ALA A 44 5.49 10.29 6.02
CA ALA A 44 5.00 9.39 7.03
C ALA A 44 4.65 8.04 6.39
N ARG A 45 4.55 7.00 7.23
CA ARG A 45 4.09 5.68 6.82
C ARG A 45 3.18 5.09 7.88
N TYR A 46 2.17 4.35 7.45
CA TYR A 46 1.43 3.47 8.34
C TYR A 46 2.28 2.26 8.73
N GLU A 47 1.89 1.57 9.80
CA GLU A 47 2.49 0.29 10.13
C GLU A 47 2.26 -0.70 8.97
N THR A 48 3.32 -1.41 8.56
CA THR A 48 3.21 -2.39 7.47
C THR A 48 2.48 -3.62 7.97
N PRO A 49 1.45 -4.10 7.26
CA PRO A 49 0.69 -5.27 7.66
C PRO A 49 1.57 -6.51 7.69
N ARG A 50 1.18 -7.49 8.52
CA ARG A 50 1.87 -8.78 8.60
C ARG A 50 1.79 -9.52 7.27
N LEU A 51 2.86 -10.26 6.97
CA LEU A 51 2.91 -11.13 5.80
C LEU A 51 1.98 -12.34 6.00
N ARG A 52 1.09 -12.56 5.03
CA ARG A 52 0.11 -13.68 5.04
C ARG A 52 0.43 -14.68 3.95
N VAL A 53 0.30 -15.96 4.24
CA VAL A 53 0.51 -17.04 3.26
C VAL A 53 -0.83 -17.70 2.92
N TYR A 54 -1.13 -17.74 1.62
CA TYR A 54 -2.34 -18.30 1.04
C TYR A 54 -2.03 -19.61 0.32
N THR A 55 -2.75 -20.67 0.67
CA THR A 55 -2.66 -21.99 0.03
C THR A 55 -3.93 -22.29 -0.75
N ASN A 56 -3.81 -22.72 -2.00
CA ASN A 56 -4.95 -23.24 -2.77
C ASN A 56 -5.13 -24.73 -2.46
N GLY A 57 -6.19 -25.10 -1.73
CA GLY A 57 -6.54 -26.50 -1.42
C GLY A 57 -6.45 -26.83 0.08
N GLY A 58 -7.46 -27.55 0.58
CA GLY A 58 -7.64 -27.85 2.00
C GLY A 58 -6.55 -28.73 2.64
N LEU A 59 -6.46 -28.61 3.97
CA LEU A 59 -5.66 -29.42 4.90
C LEU A 59 -4.17 -29.54 4.57
N VAL A 60 -3.36 -28.62 5.09
CA VAL A 60 -1.92 -28.86 5.23
C VAL A 60 -1.67 -29.49 6.59
N ALA A 61 -1.34 -30.78 6.57
CA ALA A 61 -0.80 -31.50 7.71
C ALA A 61 0.45 -30.76 8.21
N SER A 62 0.39 -30.31 9.46
CA SER A 62 1.47 -29.66 10.19
C SER A 62 2.68 -30.59 10.30
N VAL A 63 3.73 -30.34 9.52
CA VAL A 63 5.10 -30.68 9.91
C VAL A 63 5.81 -29.37 10.24
N VAL A 64 5.70 -28.97 11.50
CA VAL A 64 6.35 -27.78 12.04
C VAL A 64 7.69 -28.21 12.62
N THR A 65 8.75 -28.06 11.84
CA THR A 65 10.07 -27.75 12.38
C THR A 65 10.28 -26.24 12.19
N GLY A 66 10.03 -25.47 13.26
CA GLY A 66 10.75 -24.22 13.50
C GLY A 66 10.04 -22.86 13.33
N ALA A 67 8.74 -22.75 13.09
CA ALA A 67 8.06 -21.45 13.17
C ALA A 67 6.63 -21.60 13.69
N VAL A 68 6.30 -20.80 14.71
CA VAL A 68 5.06 -20.85 15.50
C VAL A 68 3.83 -20.90 14.59
N VAL A 69 3.09 -22.02 14.66
CA VAL A 69 1.79 -22.22 14.02
C VAL A 69 0.70 -21.83 15.00
N VAL A 70 -0.16 -20.89 14.61
CA VAL A 70 -1.40 -20.58 15.34
C VAL A 70 -2.58 -20.49 14.36
N GLY A 71 -3.46 -21.51 14.44
CA GLY A 71 -4.89 -21.51 14.06
C GLY A 71 -5.21 -21.99 12.63
N VAL A 72 -6.13 -22.94 12.35
CA VAL A 72 -7.06 -23.75 13.17
C VAL A 72 -7.40 -25.03 12.38
N LEU A 73 -7.43 -26.18 13.07
CA LEU A 73 -8.14 -27.39 12.65
C LEU A 73 -9.65 -27.16 12.86
N GLY A 74 -10.46 -27.30 11.81
CA GLY A 74 -11.92 -27.27 11.90
C GLY A 74 -12.57 -28.08 10.79
N ALA A 75 -13.04 -29.28 11.13
CA ALA A 75 -13.80 -30.16 10.25
C ALA A 75 -15.18 -29.56 9.95
N GLY A 76 -15.59 -29.58 8.67
CA GLY A 76 -16.96 -29.24 8.27
C GLY A 76 -17.03 -28.68 6.86
N LEU A 77 -17.83 -29.33 6.02
CA LEU A 77 -18.14 -28.91 4.66
C LEU A 77 -18.69 -27.47 4.65
N GLY A 78 -18.01 -26.57 3.93
CA GLY A 78 -18.53 -25.25 3.56
C GLY A 78 -17.58 -24.10 3.89
N TYR A 79 -16.88 -23.60 2.86
CA TYR A 79 -16.30 -22.24 2.77
C TYR A 79 -15.78 -21.61 4.08
N LEU A 80 -14.53 -21.90 4.49
CA LEU A 80 -13.93 -21.24 5.66
C LEU A 80 -12.46 -20.85 5.42
N ILE A 81 -12.25 -19.52 5.42
CA ILE A 81 -11.08 -18.72 5.83
C ILE A 81 -9.70 -19.16 5.29
N HIS A 82 -9.19 -18.34 4.37
CA HIS A 82 -8.02 -18.57 3.51
C HIS A 82 -6.63 -18.21 4.10
N ASP A 83 -6.48 -18.01 5.41
CA ASP A 83 -5.19 -17.65 5.99
C ASP A 83 -4.54 -18.88 6.64
N ALA A 84 -3.63 -19.56 5.94
CA ALA A 84 -3.03 -20.80 6.42
C ALA A 84 -1.85 -20.56 7.39
N ILE A 85 -1.09 -19.48 7.20
CA ILE A 85 0.07 -19.11 8.04
C ILE A 85 0.24 -17.58 8.01
N SER A 86 0.40 -16.94 9.17
CA SER A 86 0.93 -15.57 9.23
C SER A 86 2.38 -15.62 9.66
N ILE A 87 3.28 -15.06 8.85
CA ILE A 87 4.65 -14.80 9.30
C ILE A 87 4.56 -13.49 10.06
N GLN A 88 4.86 -13.54 11.36
CA GLN A 88 4.81 -12.36 12.20
C GLN A 88 5.72 -11.29 11.59
N SER A 89 5.23 -10.05 11.46
CA SER A 89 6.01 -8.90 10.98
C SER A 89 7.25 -8.61 11.84
N ALA A 90 7.31 -9.20 13.03
CA ALA A 90 8.43 -9.14 13.96
C ALA A 90 9.46 -10.28 13.77
N ASN A 91 9.35 -11.10 12.71
CA ASN A 91 10.46 -11.99 12.37
C ASN A 91 11.64 -11.13 11.89
N PRO A 92 12.74 -11.02 12.66
CA PRO A 92 13.85 -10.13 12.32
C PRO A 92 14.53 -10.51 10.99
N ASP A 93 14.30 -11.73 10.51
CA ASP A 93 14.86 -12.22 9.25
C ASP A 93 14.06 -11.76 8.01
N VAL A 94 12.92 -11.06 8.17
CA VAL A 94 12.10 -10.57 7.04
C VAL A 94 12.10 -9.04 7.00
N LEU A 95 12.38 -8.46 5.83
CA LEU A 95 12.42 -7.00 5.66
C LEU A 95 11.03 -6.35 5.75
N ASP A 96 10.98 -5.15 6.33
CA ASP A 96 9.79 -4.29 6.36
C ASP A 96 9.58 -3.61 4.99
N TYR A 97 8.58 -4.07 4.25
CA TYR A 97 8.27 -3.58 2.91
C TYR A 97 7.95 -2.08 2.86
N GLY A 98 7.14 -1.58 3.80
CA GLY A 98 6.80 -0.16 3.85
C GLY A 98 8.02 0.70 4.14
N LYS A 99 8.91 0.24 5.02
CA LYS A 99 10.20 0.92 5.29
C LYS A 99 11.09 0.95 4.05
N LEU A 100 11.19 -0.16 3.31
CA LEU A 100 11.97 -0.23 2.07
C LEU A 100 11.48 0.81 1.04
N ILE A 101 10.16 0.93 0.85
CA ILE A 101 9.58 1.92 -0.06
C ILE A 101 9.88 3.33 0.44
N THR A 102 9.63 3.65 1.72
CA THR A 102 9.82 5.02 2.21
C THR A 102 11.27 5.47 2.11
N ASP A 103 12.21 4.62 2.52
CA ASP A 103 13.64 4.95 2.50
C ASP A 103 14.11 5.19 1.06
N LYS A 104 13.75 4.28 0.14
CA LYS A 104 14.09 4.39 -1.28
C LYS A 104 13.43 5.61 -1.93
N PHE A 105 12.15 5.89 -1.63
CA PHE A 105 11.46 7.03 -2.20
C PHE A 105 12.09 8.34 -1.74
N VAL A 106 12.38 8.51 -0.44
CA VAL A 106 13.04 9.70 0.12
C VAL A 106 14.41 9.94 -0.53
N GLU A 107 15.16 8.87 -0.77
CA GLU A 107 16.49 8.94 -1.38
C GLU A 107 16.41 9.28 -2.88
N ARG A 108 15.56 8.58 -3.62
CA ARG A 108 15.46 8.66 -5.09
C ARG A 108 14.68 9.88 -5.54
N SER A 109 13.64 10.30 -4.85
CA SER A 109 12.81 11.45 -5.24
C SER A 109 13.62 12.75 -5.35
N LYS A 110 14.60 12.94 -4.44
CA LYS A 110 15.52 14.09 -4.47
C LYS A 110 16.39 14.14 -5.73
N LYS A 111 16.67 12.98 -6.34
CA LYS A 111 17.55 12.83 -7.51
C LYS A 111 16.75 12.79 -8.81
N GLU A 112 15.58 12.16 -8.79
CA GLU A 112 14.82 11.77 -9.99
C GLU A 112 13.59 12.65 -10.23
N ILE A 113 13.15 13.45 -9.25
CA ILE A 113 12.04 14.39 -9.43
C ILE A 113 12.60 15.82 -9.50
N PRO A 114 12.44 16.53 -10.62
CA PRO A 114 12.92 17.92 -10.75
C PRO A 114 12.31 18.84 -9.70
N ASN A 115 13.14 19.68 -9.10
CA ASN A 115 12.79 20.67 -8.07
C ASN A 115 12.06 20.07 -6.85
N TRP A 116 12.35 18.81 -6.50
CA TRP A 116 11.73 18.15 -5.36
C TRP A 116 12.11 18.85 -4.04
N PRO A 117 11.14 19.18 -3.17
CA PRO A 117 11.43 19.86 -1.92
C PRO A 117 12.15 18.93 -0.93
N ALA A 118 12.89 19.53 0.00
CA ALA A 118 13.48 18.78 1.10
C ALA A 118 12.38 18.09 1.92
N MET A 119 12.58 16.81 2.19
CA MET A 119 11.61 15.95 2.86
C MET A 119 12.13 15.57 4.25
N ALA A 120 11.32 15.83 5.28
CA ALA A 120 11.57 15.38 6.64
C ALA A 120 10.83 14.07 6.91
N MET A 121 11.52 13.06 7.44
CA MET A 121 10.88 11.82 7.86
C MET A 121 10.22 11.99 9.22
N GLN A 122 8.97 11.56 9.32
CA GLN A 122 8.30 11.38 10.60
C GLN A 122 8.68 10.02 11.18
N GLU A 123 9.23 10.02 12.40
CA GLU A 123 9.69 8.79 13.06
C GLU A 123 8.53 7.91 13.52
N ALA A 124 7.44 8.53 13.99
CA ALA A 124 6.23 7.82 14.41
C ALA A 124 5.39 7.38 13.20
N PHE A 125 4.75 6.21 13.33
CA PHE A 125 3.77 5.76 12.34
C PHE A 125 2.60 6.74 12.23
N ALA A 126 2.11 6.91 11.00
CA ALA A 126 0.85 7.60 10.75
C ALA A 126 -0.29 6.79 11.39
N ILE A 127 -1.23 7.51 12.01
CA ILE A 127 -2.45 6.94 12.61
C ILE A 127 -3.61 7.38 11.73
N GLU A 128 -4.46 6.43 11.35
CA GLU A 128 -5.61 6.70 10.51
C GLU A 128 -6.58 7.64 11.26
N ASN A 129 -7.01 8.71 10.60
CA ASN A 129 -7.86 9.76 11.17
C ASN A 129 -7.22 10.61 12.29
N ALA A 130 -5.89 10.57 12.48
CA ALA A 130 -5.23 11.53 13.34
C ALA A 130 -5.30 12.95 12.75
N SER A 131 -5.26 13.98 13.61
CA SER A 131 -5.29 15.37 13.14
C SER A 131 -4.06 15.63 12.26
N ILE A 132 -4.31 16.08 11.04
CA ILE A 132 -3.26 16.46 10.09
C ILE A 132 -2.55 17.68 10.67
N ASP A 133 -1.22 17.63 10.65
CA ASP A 133 -0.42 18.80 10.97
C ASP A 133 -0.57 19.81 9.82
N ASN A 134 -1.36 20.85 10.07
CA ASN A 134 -1.70 21.87 9.07
C ASN A 134 -0.52 22.78 8.67
N THR A 135 0.70 22.49 9.12
CA THR A 135 1.89 23.31 8.85
C THR A 135 2.67 22.87 7.62
N SER A 136 2.46 21.63 7.14
CA SER A 136 3.26 21.03 6.06
C SER A 136 2.41 20.21 5.10
N TYR A 137 2.90 20.07 3.87
CA TYR A 137 2.45 18.99 3.00
C TYR A 137 2.91 17.66 3.58
N THR A 138 2.08 16.63 3.45
CA THR A 138 2.38 15.30 3.99
C THR A 138 2.24 14.26 2.89
N LEU A 139 3.30 13.49 2.65
CA LEU A 139 3.24 12.25 1.92
C LEU A 139 3.05 11.09 2.90
N THR A 140 2.04 10.27 2.67
CA THR A 140 1.76 9.11 3.51
C THR A 140 1.77 7.85 2.68
N LEU A 141 2.59 6.87 3.09
CA LEU A 141 2.60 5.53 2.51
C LEU A 141 1.72 4.57 3.32
N LYS A 142 0.76 3.92 2.67
CA LYS A 142 -0.04 2.82 3.21
C LYS A 142 0.23 1.54 2.42
N VAL A 143 0.75 0.51 3.08
CA VAL A 143 0.81 -0.85 2.50
C VAL A 143 -0.49 -1.55 2.87
N GLY A 144 -1.26 -2.00 1.88
CA GLY A 144 -2.56 -2.63 2.14
C GLY A 144 -2.42 -4.11 2.44
N ASN A 145 -1.73 -4.85 1.58
CA ASN A 145 -1.45 -6.27 1.79
C ASN A 145 -0.01 -6.65 1.46
N VAL A 146 0.52 -7.59 2.26
CA VAL A 146 1.72 -8.36 1.96
C VAL A 146 1.34 -9.83 1.98
N LYS A 147 1.21 -10.45 0.80
CA LYS A 147 0.73 -11.82 0.67
C LYS A 147 1.72 -12.70 -0.08
N ILE A 148 1.88 -13.94 0.34
CA ILE A 148 2.53 -14.99 -0.44
C ILE A 148 1.46 -15.98 -0.86
N ASN A 149 1.28 -16.15 -2.15
CA ASN A 149 0.54 -17.29 -2.68
C ASN A 149 1.50 -18.48 -2.78
N ALA A 150 1.13 -19.62 -2.20
CA ALA A 150 2.05 -20.76 -2.05
C ALA A 150 2.70 -21.24 -3.36
N ASN A 151 2.00 -21.05 -4.49
CA ASN A 151 2.43 -21.50 -5.81
C ASN A 151 2.78 -20.36 -6.78
N SER A 152 2.61 -19.10 -6.38
CA SER A 152 2.94 -17.97 -7.25
C SER A 152 3.83 -16.90 -6.62
N GLY A 153 4.14 -16.99 -5.34
CA GLY A 153 5.12 -16.14 -4.68
C GLY A 153 4.51 -14.89 -4.05
N LEU A 154 5.35 -13.87 -3.84
CA LEU A 154 4.99 -12.64 -3.14
C LEU A 154 4.14 -11.72 -4.02
N SER A 155 3.01 -11.24 -3.51
CA SER A 155 2.28 -10.09 -4.06
C SER A 155 2.10 -9.04 -2.97
N VAL A 156 2.26 -7.77 -3.34
CA VAL A 156 2.17 -6.65 -2.40
C VAL A 156 1.42 -5.49 -3.06
N ASP A 157 0.64 -4.77 -2.27
CA ASP A 157 0.01 -3.53 -2.71
C ASP A 157 0.36 -2.38 -1.77
N ALA A 158 0.51 -1.19 -2.36
CA ALA A 158 0.83 0.02 -1.63
C ALA A 158 0.22 1.24 -2.31
N THR A 159 -0.19 2.21 -1.51
CA THR A 159 -0.66 3.52 -1.95
C THR A 159 0.17 4.60 -1.28
N ILE A 160 0.62 5.57 -2.08
CA ILE A 160 1.22 6.79 -1.59
C ILE A 160 0.29 7.96 -1.89
N THR A 161 0.03 8.79 -0.89
CA THR A 161 -0.90 9.93 -0.99
C THR A 161 -0.17 11.18 -0.53
N MET A 162 -0.21 12.25 -1.32
CA MET A 162 0.22 13.58 -0.93
C MET A 162 -0.99 14.42 -0.55
N GLN A 163 -0.98 14.95 0.67
CA GLN A 163 -1.98 15.88 1.18
C GLN A 163 -1.35 17.26 1.37
N ASP A 164 -2.15 18.31 1.12
CA ASP A 164 -1.79 19.68 1.44
C ASP A 164 -1.98 20.00 2.93
N LYS A 165 -1.74 21.27 3.28
CA LYS A 165 -1.84 21.81 4.65
C LYS A 165 -3.26 21.82 5.20
N GLU A 166 -4.28 21.62 4.36
CA GLU A 166 -5.69 21.51 4.75
C GLU A 166 -6.12 20.04 4.81
N GLY A 167 -5.19 19.11 4.54
CA GLY A 167 -5.45 17.68 4.50
C GLY A 167 -6.09 17.20 3.19
N LYS A 168 -6.20 18.07 2.19
CA LYS A 168 -6.76 17.71 0.89
C LYS A 168 -5.72 16.96 0.07
N THR A 169 -6.13 15.84 -0.53
CA THR A 169 -5.28 15.09 -1.46
C THR A 169 -4.97 15.91 -2.70
N VAL A 170 -3.68 16.11 -2.98
CA VAL A 170 -3.16 16.81 -4.16
C VAL A 170 -2.44 15.87 -5.14
N TRP A 171 -2.22 14.61 -4.73
CA TRP A 171 -1.73 13.52 -5.57
C TRP A 171 -1.89 12.18 -4.85
N GLU A 172 -2.16 11.12 -5.61
CA GLU A 172 -2.28 9.78 -5.06
C GLU A 172 -1.85 8.76 -6.10
N LYS A 173 -1.13 7.73 -5.68
CA LYS A 173 -0.73 6.65 -6.57
C LYS A 173 -0.78 5.31 -5.85
N GLY A 174 -1.58 4.39 -6.40
CA GLY A 174 -1.60 2.98 -6.00
C GLY A 174 -0.69 2.15 -6.90
N TYR A 175 -0.04 1.14 -6.33
CA TYR A 175 0.73 0.15 -7.06
C TYR A 175 0.43 -1.25 -6.54
N TRP A 176 0.33 -2.20 -7.46
CA TRP A 176 0.21 -3.61 -7.14
C TRP A 176 1.34 -4.37 -7.83
N TYR A 177 2.17 -5.02 -7.01
CA TYR A 177 3.19 -5.93 -7.45
C TYR A 177 2.61 -7.34 -7.60
N ASP A 178 2.74 -7.90 -8.80
CA ASP A 178 2.41 -9.29 -9.12
C ASP A 178 3.66 -9.98 -9.72
N PRO A 179 4.18 -11.06 -9.10
CA PRO A 179 5.40 -11.73 -9.53
C PRO A 179 5.27 -12.39 -10.91
N VAL A 180 4.05 -12.66 -11.37
CA VAL A 180 3.78 -13.15 -12.73
C VAL A 180 4.24 -12.13 -13.77
N LEU A 181 3.95 -10.84 -13.54
CA LEU A 181 4.27 -9.77 -14.49
C LEU A 181 5.78 -9.56 -14.67
N PHE A 182 6.58 -10.01 -13.70
CA PHE A 182 8.03 -9.91 -13.72
C PHE A 182 8.74 -11.23 -14.04
N ASN A 183 8.00 -12.30 -14.33
CA ASN A 183 8.53 -13.66 -14.50
C ASN A 183 9.35 -14.13 -13.27
N ARG A 184 8.86 -13.81 -12.07
CA ARG A 184 9.48 -14.13 -10.76
C ARG A 184 8.65 -15.10 -9.93
N LEU A 185 7.85 -15.92 -10.60
CA LEU A 185 7.07 -16.97 -9.97
C LEU A 185 7.95 -17.88 -9.11
N THR A 186 7.48 -18.14 -7.90
CA THR A 186 8.20 -18.99 -6.94
C THR A 186 7.25 -19.63 -5.94
N THR A 187 7.73 -20.61 -5.20
CA THR A 187 6.94 -21.30 -4.17
C THR A 187 7.20 -20.74 -2.79
N PHE A 188 6.26 -20.92 -1.87
CA PHE A 188 6.47 -20.55 -0.47
C PHE A 188 7.67 -21.26 0.15
N ASP A 189 7.89 -22.55 -0.16
CA ASP A 189 9.05 -23.29 0.36
C ASP A 189 10.38 -22.69 -0.09
N ALA A 190 10.47 -22.27 -1.35
CA ALA A 190 11.65 -21.59 -1.87
C ALA A 190 11.87 -20.22 -1.21
N LEU A 191 10.80 -19.50 -0.90
CA LEU A 191 10.85 -18.20 -0.20
C LEU A 191 11.23 -18.35 1.28
N LYS A 192 10.83 -19.44 1.93
CA LYS A 192 11.12 -19.74 3.34
C LYS A 192 12.53 -20.27 3.57
N ALA A 193 13.11 -20.95 2.58
CA ALA A 193 14.46 -21.50 2.64
C ALA A 193 15.52 -20.44 3.00
N ASP A 194 16.67 -20.91 3.51
CA ASP A 194 17.85 -20.08 3.78
C ASP A 194 17.55 -18.82 4.60
N LYS A 195 16.73 -18.95 5.64
CA LYS A 195 16.29 -17.84 6.51
C LYS A 195 15.68 -16.68 5.70
N TYR A 196 14.74 -16.99 4.82
CA TYR A 196 14.00 -16.00 4.04
C TYR A 196 14.85 -15.15 3.08
N LYS A 197 16.06 -15.59 2.72
CA LYS A 197 16.94 -14.85 1.81
C LYS A 197 16.24 -14.47 0.50
N LYS A 198 15.60 -15.43 -0.17
CA LYS A 198 14.88 -15.17 -1.43
C LYS A 198 13.67 -14.26 -1.24
N LEU A 199 12.97 -14.38 -0.10
CA LEU A 199 11.87 -13.48 0.22
C LEU A 199 12.34 -12.03 0.38
N ASN A 200 13.48 -11.82 1.04
CA ASN A 200 14.06 -10.48 1.17
C ASN A 200 14.53 -9.89 -0.16
N GLU A 201 15.11 -10.72 -1.04
CA GLU A 201 15.44 -10.32 -2.41
C GLU A 201 14.18 -9.91 -3.18
N GLU A 202 13.08 -10.66 -3.03
CA GLU A 202 11.80 -10.36 -3.68
C GLU A 202 11.15 -9.08 -3.15
N LEU A 203 11.14 -8.89 -1.83
CA LEU A 203 10.65 -7.66 -1.19
C LEU A 203 11.45 -6.44 -1.65
N ALA A 204 12.77 -6.56 -1.74
CA ALA A 204 13.64 -5.49 -2.21
C ALA A 204 13.37 -5.14 -3.69
N PHE A 205 13.16 -6.16 -4.53
CA PHE A 205 12.80 -5.98 -5.93
C PHE A 205 11.42 -5.30 -6.08
N ALA A 206 10.40 -5.81 -5.38
CA ALA A 206 9.05 -5.24 -5.41
C ALA A 206 9.03 -3.78 -4.92
N ALA A 207 9.83 -3.45 -3.91
CA ALA A 207 9.94 -2.09 -3.39
C ALA A 207 10.58 -1.16 -4.43
N ASP A 208 11.59 -1.61 -5.16
CA ASP A 208 12.22 -0.82 -6.22
C ASP A 208 11.29 -0.59 -7.41
N ALA A 209 10.53 -1.62 -7.82
CA ALA A 209 9.51 -1.49 -8.86
C ALA A 209 8.40 -0.49 -8.44
N THR A 210 7.95 -0.57 -7.19
CA THR A 210 6.93 0.34 -6.63
C THR A 210 7.42 1.78 -6.61
N VAL A 211 8.63 2.05 -6.11
CA VAL A 211 9.19 3.40 -6.05
C VAL A 211 9.41 3.97 -7.45
N THR A 212 9.88 3.14 -8.39
CA THR A 212 10.03 3.54 -9.78
C THR A 212 8.69 3.95 -10.38
N ASP A 213 7.64 3.17 -10.17
CA ASP A 213 6.28 3.49 -10.65
C ASP A 213 5.74 4.79 -10.02
N PHE A 214 5.94 5.00 -8.72
CA PHE A 214 5.55 6.23 -8.02
C PHE A 214 6.26 7.46 -8.58
N ILE A 215 7.58 7.41 -8.77
CA ILE A 215 8.37 8.51 -9.34
C ILE A 215 7.95 8.79 -10.78
N ASN A 216 7.76 7.74 -11.60
CA ASN A 216 7.33 7.89 -12.99
C ASN A 216 5.95 8.52 -13.08
N HIS A 217 4.99 8.03 -12.30
CA HIS A 217 3.65 8.61 -12.24
C HIS A 217 3.71 10.07 -11.84
N PHE A 218 4.51 10.40 -10.82
CA PHE A 218 4.69 11.76 -10.36
C PHE A 218 5.24 12.67 -11.48
N ASN A 219 6.32 12.27 -12.14
CA ASN A 219 6.94 13.04 -13.22
C ASN A 219 6.02 13.20 -14.44
N ASN A 220 5.32 12.13 -14.84
CA ASN A 220 4.40 12.17 -15.98
C ASN A 220 3.17 13.03 -15.69
N SER A 221 2.70 13.04 -14.44
CA SER A 221 1.53 13.84 -14.03
C SER A 221 1.75 15.35 -14.03
N LYS A 222 3.00 15.82 -14.10
CA LYS A 222 3.34 17.26 -14.25
C LYS A 222 3.09 17.81 -15.65
N HIS A 223 3.04 16.92 -16.64
CA HIS A 223 2.80 17.30 -18.01
C HIS A 223 1.36 16.88 -18.34
N PRO A 224 0.37 17.78 -18.29
CA PRO A 224 -0.88 17.47 -18.95
C PRO A 224 -0.52 17.18 -20.40
N SER A 225 -0.78 15.94 -20.85
CA SER A 225 -0.71 15.61 -22.26
C SER A 225 -1.51 16.67 -23.02
N PRO A 226 -0.95 17.24 -24.11
CA PRO A 226 -1.63 18.26 -24.91
C PRO A 226 -2.97 17.76 -25.45
#